data_AF-A0A377PEJ1-F1
#
_entry.id   AF-A0A377PEJ1-F1
#
_cell.length_a   1.000
_cell.length_b   1.000
_cell.length_c   1.000
_cell.angle_alpha   90.00
_cell.angle_beta   90.00
_cell.angle_gamma   90.00
#
_symmetry.space_group_name_H-M   'P 1'
#
loop_
_entity.id
_entity.type
_entity.pdbx_description
1 polymer ?
#
loop_
_entity_poly.entity_id
_entity_poly.type
_entity_poly.pdbx_seq_one_letter_code
_entity_poly.pdbx_strand_id
1 'polypeptide(L)'
;MSVIKMTDLDLAGKRVLIRSDLNVPVKEGKVTSDARIRASLPTIEAALKQGARVMVTSHLGRPTEGEYNEEYSLLPVVNYLKDHLKSPVRLAKDYLDGVDVAEGELVVLENVRFNKGEKKDDETLV
;
A
#
# COMPACT_ATOMS: atom_id res chain seq x y z
N MET A 1 -19.56 -5.29 -16.59
CA MET A 1 -18.98 -3.93 -16.55
C MET A 1 -17.65 -3.97 -17.29
N SER A 2 -17.43 -3.01 -18.18
CA SER A 2 -16.13 -2.83 -18.84
C SER A 2 -15.29 -1.90 -17.97
N VAL A 3 -14.16 -2.37 -17.48
CA VAL A 3 -13.17 -1.58 -16.74
C VAL A 3 -11.82 -1.76 -17.41
N ILE A 4 -11.00 -0.70 -17.41
CA ILE A 4 -9.61 -0.81 -17.86
C ILE A 4 -8.89 -1.75 -16.89
N LYS A 5 -8.18 -2.74 -17.42
CA LYS A 5 -7.42 -3.70 -16.61
C LYS A 5 -5.98 -3.25 -16.51
N MET A 6 -5.41 -3.36 -15.31
CA MET A 6 -3.98 -3.12 -15.08
C MET A 6 -3.09 -3.98 -16.00
N THR A 7 -3.50 -5.21 -16.29
CA THR A 7 -2.78 -6.16 -17.15
C THR A 7 -2.68 -5.71 -18.61
N ASP A 8 -3.52 -4.77 -19.02
CA ASP A 8 -3.61 -4.30 -20.40
C ASP A 8 -2.83 -2.98 -20.58
N LEU A 9 -2.18 -2.49 -19.52
CA LEU A 9 -1.42 -1.23 -19.50
C LEU A 9 0.09 -1.50 -19.52
N ASP A 10 0.84 -0.64 -20.20
CA ASP A 10 2.29 -0.56 -20.08
C ASP A 10 2.66 0.21 -18.80
N LEU A 11 3.30 -0.47 -17.85
CA LEU A 11 3.67 0.09 -16.54
C LEU A 11 5.14 0.48 -16.44
N ALA A 12 5.95 0.24 -17.48
CA ALA A 12 7.40 0.46 -17.41
C ALA A 12 7.76 1.92 -17.09
N GLY A 13 8.57 2.12 -16.05
CA GLY A 13 8.99 3.45 -15.57
C GLY A 13 7.88 4.31 -14.97
N LYS A 14 6.62 3.86 -14.99
CA LYS A 14 5.47 4.63 -14.49
C LYS A 14 5.33 4.49 -12.97
N ARG A 15 4.80 5.54 -12.35
CA ARG A 15 4.33 5.52 -10.97
C ARG A 15 2.95 4.84 -10.91
N VAL A 16 2.83 3.77 -10.14
CA VAL A 16 1.60 2.98 -10.03
C VAL A 16 1.14 2.97 -8.59
N LEU A 17 -0.04 3.54 -8.32
CA LEU A 17 -0.70 3.47 -7.01
C LEU A 17 -1.69 2.30 -7.00
N ILE A 18 -1.47 1.35 -6.11
CA ILE A 18 -2.32 0.17 -5.92
C ILE A 18 -3.08 0.31 -4.59
N ARG A 19 -4.41 0.39 -4.69
CA ARG A 19 -5.29 0.28 -3.53
C ARG A 19 -5.58 -1.19 -3.25
N SER A 20 -4.95 -1.76 -2.23
CA SER A 20 -5.12 -3.17 -1.84
C SER A 20 -5.92 -3.32 -0.55
N ASP A 21 -6.54 -4.48 -0.35
CA ASP A 21 -7.02 -4.90 0.97
C ASP A 21 -5.88 -5.62 1.69
N LEU A 22 -5.17 -4.88 2.53
CA LEU A 22 -4.15 -5.38 3.46
C LEU A 22 -4.62 -5.26 4.91
N ASN A 23 -5.93 -5.16 5.14
CA ASN A 23 -6.50 -5.10 6.48
C ASN A 23 -6.45 -6.49 7.13
N VAL A 24 -5.30 -6.85 7.68
CA VAL A 24 -5.03 -8.14 8.30
C VAL A 24 -5.06 -8.06 9.82
N PRO A 25 -5.36 -9.15 10.53
CA PRO A 25 -5.21 -9.18 11.97
C PRO A 25 -3.73 -9.03 12.34
N VAL A 26 -3.46 -8.08 13.22
CA VAL A 26 -2.13 -7.82 13.80
C VAL A 26 -2.21 -8.04 15.30
N LYS A 27 -1.21 -8.73 15.85
CA LYS A 27 -1.01 -8.88 17.30
C LYS A 27 0.45 -8.62 17.62
N GLU A 28 0.72 -7.75 18.60
CA GLU A 28 2.08 -7.42 19.06
C GLU A 28 3.01 -7.02 17.90
N GLY A 29 2.49 -6.20 16.97
CA GLY A 29 3.24 -5.72 15.80
C GLY A 29 3.52 -6.78 14.72
N LYS A 30 2.89 -7.96 14.80
CA LYS A 30 3.05 -9.05 13.82
C LYS A 30 1.73 -9.43 13.16
N VAL A 31 1.78 -9.69 11.86
CA VAL A 31 0.65 -10.23 11.09
C VAL A 31 0.37 -11.66 11.55
N THR A 32 -0.87 -11.96 11.96
CA THR A 32 -1.26 -13.30 12.42
C THR A 32 -2.02 -14.11 11.36
N SER A 33 -2.57 -13.45 10.34
CA SER A 33 -3.15 -14.08 9.16
C SER A 33 -2.80 -13.28 7.91
N ASP A 34 -2.20 -13.95 6.94
CA ASP A 34 -1.58 -13.32 5.77
C ASP A 34 -2.39 -13.47 4.48
N ALA A 35 -3.57 -14.09 4.54
CA ALA A 35 -4.33 -14.49 3.35
C ALA A 35 -4.60 -13.32 2.39
N ARG A 36 -4.86 -12.13 2.93
CA ARG A 36 -5.10 -10.91 2.14
C ARG A 36 -3.84 -10.35 1.50
N ILE A 37 -2.71 -10.43 2.21
CA ILE A 37 -1.41 -10.01 1.66
C ILE A 37 -1.02 -10.95 0.52
N ARG A 38 -1.14 -12.27 0.73
CA ARG A 38 -0.87 -13.28 -0.30
C ARG A 38 -1.76 -13.13 -1.53
N ALA A 39 -3.02 -12.76 -1.35
CA ALA A 39 -3.92 -12.46 -2.47
C ALA A 39 -3.51 -11.21 -3.26
N SER A 40 -2.89 -10.22 -2.59
CA SER A 40 -2.45 -8.97 -3.22
C SER A 40 -1.08 -9.08 -3.88
N LEU A 41 -0.21 -9.98 -3.41
CA LEU A 41 1.17 -10.16 -3.88
C LEU A 41 1.30 -10.30 -5.41
N PRO A 42 0.50 -11.13 -6.11
CA PRO A 42 0.62 -11.26 -7.56
C PRO A 42 0.43 -9.95 -8.32
N THR A 43 -0.43 -9.06 -7.83
CA THR A 43 -0.68 -7.75 -8.45
C THR A 43 0.53 -6.83 -8.26
N ILE A 44 1.08 -6.80 -7.04
CA ILE A 44 2.26 -6.00 -6.70
C ILE A 44 3.48 -6.50 -7.51
N GLU A 45 3.71 -7.81 -7.54
CA GLU A 45 4.80 -8.41 -8.31
C GLU A 45 4.66 -8.16 -9.80
N ALA A 46 3.45 -8.22 -10.36
CA ALA A 46 3.23 -7.98 -11.78
C ALA A 46 3.62 -6.55 -12.18
N ALA A 47 3.32 -5.55 -11.34
CA ALA A 47 3.74 -4.17 -11.56
C ALA A 47 5.26 -4.02 -11.41
N LEU A 48 5.85 -4.59 -10.34
CA LEU A 48 7.30 -4.55 -10.11
C LEU A 48 8.09 -5.21 -11.26
N LYS A 49 7.65 -6.37 -11.75
CA LYS A 49 8.28 -7.12 -12.86
C LYS A 49 8.29 -6.34 -14.18
N GLN A 50 7.35 -5.42 -14.38
CA GLN A 50 7.33 -4.54 -15.54
C GLN A 50 8.26 -3.32 -15.40
N GLY A 51 8.95 -3.16 -14.27
CA GLY A 51 9.80 -2.00 -14.01
C GLY A 51 9.02 -0.76 -13.57
N ALA A 52 7.83 -0.94 -12.99
CA ALA A 52 7.07 0.16 -12.41
C ALA A 52 7.70 0.67 -11.09
N ARG A 53 7.34 1.90 -10.74
CA ARG A 53 7.59 2.55 -9.45
C ARG A 53 6.35 2.37 -8.59
N VAL A 54 6.33 1.33 -7.75
CA VAL A 54 5.08 0.82 -7.16
C VAL A 54 4.84 1.43 -5.79
N MET A 55 3.65 1.99 -5.61
CA MET A 55 3.10 2.38 -4.32
C MET A 55 1.90 1.51 -4.01
N VAL A 56 1.81 0.98 -2.80
CA VAL A 56 0.63 0.26 -2.33
C VAL A 56 0.12 0.91 -1.05
N THR A 57 -1.19 0.98 -0.90
CA THR A 57 -1.80 1.43 0.36
C THR A 57 -3.04 0.64 0.69
N SER A 58 -3.37 0.61 1.98
CA SER A 58 -4.52 -0.08 2.53
C SER A 58 -5.10 0.71 3.70
N HIS A 59 -6.31 0.36 4.09
CA HIS A 59 -6.76 0.63 5.44
C HIS A 59 -6.31 -0.51 6.37
N LEU A 60 -6.16 -0.22 7.65
CA LEU A 60 -5.98 -1.23 8.70
C LEU A 60 -6.83 -0.83 9.90
N GLY A 61 -7.67 -1.74 10.40
CA GLY A 61 -8.52 -1.47 11.55
C GLY A 61 -9.47 -0.27 11.39
N ARG A 62 -9.66 0.47 12.49
CA ARG A 62 -10.60 1.59 12.59
C ARG A 62 -9.98 2.79 13.31
N PRO A 63 -8.92 3.41 12.75
CA PRO A 63 -8.34 4.61 13.34
C PRO A 63 -9.28 5.83 13.24
N THR A 64 -8.96 6.83 14.05
CA THR A 64 -9.50 8.19 13.95
C THR A 64 -8.71 8.97 12.91
N GLU A 65 -9.40 9.68 12.02
CA GLU A 65 -8.73 10.51 11.01
C GLU A 65 -7.98 11.68 11.67
N GLY A 66 -6.77 11.96 11.21
CA GLY A 66 -5.88 12.99 11.76
C GLY A 66 -5.13 12.58 13.03
N GLU A 67 -5.36 11.39 13.57
CA GLU A 67 -4.71 10.88 14.77
C GLU A 67 -3.91 9.62 14.44
N TYR A 68 -2.58 9.77 14.37
CA TYR A 68 -1.70 8.62 14.17
C TYR A 68 -1.77 7.67 15.37
N ASN A 69 -1.91 6.37 15.08
CA ASN A 69 -1.86 5.33 16.10
C ASN A 69 -1.04 4.14 15.58
N GLU A 70 0.04 3.80 16.30
CA GLU A 70 0.95 2.71 15.94
C GLU A 70 0.23 1.35 15.80
N GLU A 71 -0.84 1.11 16.57
CA GLU A 71 -1.64 -0.13 16.49
C GLU A 71 -2.30 -0.31 15.11
N TYR A 72 -2.61 0.79 14.43
CA TYR A 72 -3.22 0.80 13.11
C TYR A 72 -2.22 1.13 11.98
N SER A 73 -0.92 1.16 12.28
CA SER A 73 0.13 1.35 11.27
C SER A 73 0.23 0.12 10.35
N LEU A 74 0.58 0.35 9.09
CA LEU A 74 0.92 -0.69 8.12
C LEU A 74 2.36 -1.22 8.28
N LEU A 75 3.13 -0.76 9.26
CA LEU A 75 4.48 -1.26 9.54
C LEU A 75 4.56 -2.81 9.65
N PRO A 76 3.64 -3.51 10.33
CA PRO A 76 3.63 -4.97 10.37
C PRO A 76 3.48 -5.62 8.98
N VAL A 77 2.68 -5.00 8.11
CA VAL A 77 2.47 -5.45 6.73
C VAL A 77 3.73 -5.20 5.90
N VAL A 78 4.41 -4.07 6.10
CA VAL A 78 5.71 -3.77 5.48
C VAL A 78 6.73 -4.84 5.85
N ASN A 79 6.82 -5.19 7.13
CA ASN A 79 7.75 -6.22 7.59
C ASN A 79 7.47 -7.57 6.93
N TYR A 80 6.19 -7.97 6.86
CA TYR A 80 5.81 -9.18 6.12
C TYR A 80 6.22 -9.10 4.64
N LEU A 81 5.96 -7.98 3.95
CA LEU A 81 6.30 -7.81 2.54
C LEU A 81 7.82 -7.86 2.30
N LYS A 82 8.65 -7.33 3.21
CA LYS A 82 10.11 -7.44 3.14
C LYS A 82 10.59 -8.88 3.14
N ASP A 83 9.94 -9.75 3.91
CA ASP A 83 10.31 -11.17 3.99
C ASP A 83 9.89 -11.98 2.76
N HIS A 84 8.92 -11.48 1.99
CA HIS A 84 8.29 -12.20 0.87
C HIS A 84 8.62 -11.61 -0.51
N LEU A 85 9.14 -10.39 -0.59
CA LEU A 85 9.56 -9.74 -1.83
C LEU A 85 11.08 -9.60 -1.88
N LYS A 86 11.65 -9.79 -3.07
CA LYS A 86 13.07 -9.49 -3.34
C LYS A 86 13.33 -8.00 -3.51
N SER A 87 12.30 -7.24 -3.88
CA SER A 87 12.38 -5.79 -4.06
C SER A 87 12.55 -5.08 -2.71
N PRO A 88 13.25 -3.93 -2.67
CA PRO A 88 13.26 -3.07 -1.50
C PRO A 88 11.82 -2.66 -1.14
N VAL A 89 11.44 -2.83 0.13
CA VAL A 89 10.14 -2.40 0.66
C VAL A 89 10.35 -1.41 1.79
N ARG A 90 9.65 -0.27 1.75
CA ARG A 90 9.68 0.74 2.83
C ARG A 90 8.31 1.32 3.10
N LEU A 91 8.13 1.81 4.33
CA LEU A 91 6.96 2.59 4.73
C LEU A 91 7.19 4.07 4.42
N ALA A 92 6.17 4.76 3.90
CA ALA A 92 6.11 6.22 3.81
C ALA A 92 4.94 6.71 4.66
N LYS A 93 5.23 7.46 5.72
CA LYS A 93 4.21 8.04 6.61
C LYS A 93 3.64 9.34 6.05
N ASP A 94 4.52 10.20 5.56
CA ASP A 94 4.17 11.47 4.92
C ASP A 94 4.33 11.31 3.41
N TYR A 95 3.22 11.24 2.68
CA TYR A 95 3.23 10.98 1.23
C TYR A 95 2.31 11.89 0.42
N LEU A 96 1.41 12.65 1.05
CA LEU A 96 0.47 13.55 0.38
C LEU A 96 1.21 14.69 -0.34
N ASP A 97 2.29 15.20 0.26
CA ASP A 97 3.14 16.23 -0.36
C ASP A 97 4.17 15.67 -1.36
N GLY A 98 4.00 14.40 -1.75
CA GLY A 98 4.90 13.69 -2.65
C GLY A 98 5.72 12.61 -1.96
N VAL A 99 6.08 11.60 -2.74
CA VAL A 99 6.90 10.47 -2.28
C VAL A 99 7.82 10.01 -3.39
N ASP A 100 9.11 9.93 -3.10
CA ASP A 100 10.09 9.40 -4.04
C ASP A 100 9.91 7.91 -4.22
N VAL A 101 9.89 7.45 -5.47
CA VAL A 101 9.77 6.01 -5.75
C VAL A 101 10.77 5.63 -6.84
N ALA A 102 11.71 4.76 -6.48
CA ALA A 102 12.67 4.16 -7.39
C ALA A 102 12.04 3.03 -8.23
N GLU A 103 12.66 2.71 -9.36
CA GLU A 103 12.19 1.61 -10.20
C GLU A 103 12.47 0.27 -9.53
N GLY A 104 11.48 -0.62 -9.55
CA GLY A 104 11.59 -1.94 -8.92
C GLY A 104 11.55 -1.93 -7.38
N GLU A 105 11.29 -0.78 -6.75
CA GLU A 105 11.00 -0.68 -5.32
C GLU A 105 9.49 -0.67 -5.04
N LEU A 106 9.12 -1.10 -3.83
CA LEU A 106 7.78 -1.01 -3.30
C LEU A 106 7.73 -0.02 -2.13
N VAL A 107 6.93 1.02 -2.28
CA VAL A 107 6.62 1.93 -1.17
C VAL A 107 5.22 1.63 -0.65
N VAL A 108 5.12 1.25 0.62
CA VAL A 108 3.84 1.15 1.32
C VAL A 108 3.51 2.53 1.87
N LEU A 109 2.45 3.15 1.37
CA LEU A 109 1.94 4.40 1.93
C LEU A 109 1.14 4.06 3.18
N GLU A 110 1.42 4.76 4.27
CA GLU A 110 0.79 4.54 5.57
C GLU A 110 -0.75 4.59 5.48
N ASN A 111 -1.40 3.93 6.45
CA ASN A 111 -2.83 3.71 6.51
C ASN A 111 -3.64 4.95 6.13
N VAL A 112 -4.31 4.89 4.98
CA VAL A 112 -5.07 6.03 4.44
C VAL A 112 -6.16 6.55 5.37
N ARG A 113 -6.64 5.73 6.32
CA ARG A 113 -7.64 6.17 7.30
C ARG A 113 -7.09 7.08 8.39
N PHE A 114 -5.79 7.34 8.40
CA PHE A 114 -5.22 8.46 9.15
C PHE A 114 -5.43 9.79 8.44
N ASN A 115 -5.67 9.81 7.13
CA ASN A 115 -5.87 11.05 6.39
C ASN A 115 -7.27 11.59 6.68
N LYS A 116 -7.35 12.89 6.99
CA LYS A 116 -8.63 13.59 7.11
C LYS A 116 -9.30 13.66 5.74
N GLY A 117 -10.56 13.24 5.67
CA GLY A 117 -11.34 13.26 4.43
C GLY A 117 -11.48 11.91 3.74
N GLU A 118 -10.67 10.89 4.10
CA GLU A 118 -10.71 9.55 3.46
C GLU A 118 -12.11 8.92 3.53
N LYS A 119 -12.81 8.99 4.68
CA LYS A 119 -14.17 8.40 4.79
C LYS A 119 -15.24 9.18 4.02
N LYS A 120 -14.97 10.44 3.67
CA LYS A 120 -15.94 11.34 3.03
C LYS A 120 -15.74 11.46 1.53
N ASP A 121 -14.70 10.81 0.98
CA ASP A 121 -14.30 11.00 -0.42
C ASP A 121 -14.03 12.49 -0.70
N ASP A 122 -13.27 13.12 0.20
CA ASP A 122 -13.00 14.55 0.15
C ASP A 122 -12.12 14.92 -1.04
N GLU A 123 -12.58 15.83 -1.90
CA GLU A 123 -11.86 16.24 -3.12
C GLU A 123 -10.52 16.93 -2.85
N THR A 124 -10.30 17.47 -1.64
CA THR A 124 -9.05 18.13 -1.27
C THR A 124 -7.98 17.17 -0.78
N LEU A 125 -8.34 15.90 -0.55
CA LEU A 125 -7.40 14.84 -0.24
C LEU A 125 -6.75 14.34 -1.54
N VAL A 126 -5.73 15.09 -1.98
CA VAL A 126 -4.92 14.82 -3.18
C VAL A 126 -3.46 14.56 -2.85
#